data_AF-A0A9E4Q213-F1
#
_entry.id   AF-A0A9E4Q213-F1
#
_cell.length_a   1.000
_cell.length_b   1.000
_cell.length_c   1.000
_cell.angle_alpha   90.00
_cell.angle_beta   90.00
_cell.angle_gamma   90.00
#
_symmetry.space_group_name_H-M   'P 1'
#
loop_
_entity.id
_entity.type
_entity.pdbx_description
1 polymer ?
#
loop_
_entity_poly.entity_id
_entity_poly.type
_entity_poly.pdbx_seq_one_letter_code
_entity_poly.pdbx_strand_id
1 'polypeptide(L)'
;MLYDAESGDFTLVAGGDTMITRRLRVFKEDSFLGLKRLFQDADVRFTNLEMLMHEFEHSPGAAGGTFTGSDPKNLKELEWLGINLVSCANNHSYDYGEAGVLTNLAHLRDSDLVYAGTGRNLSEARAPGYLDTPQGRVALISASSTFSESGRALDQRPDIKGRPGLNALRFSETHTVDRTAFDELRRISSGLGLEALKDAQRRFKPKGKVPEDTDT
;
A
#
# COMPACT_ATOMS: atom_id res chain seq x y z
N MET A 1 -17.82 -20.19 -28.33
CA MET A 1 -17.80 -19.20 -27.24
C MET A 1 -18.45 -17.94 -27.74
N LEU A 2 -19.38 -17.37 -26.96
CA LEU A 2 -20.03 -16.09 -27.25
C LEU A 2 -19.20 -14.91 -26.72
N TYR A 3 -18.38 -15.15 -25.69
CA TYR A 3 -17.50 -14.16 -25.07
C TYR A 3 -16.11 -14.76 -24.85
N ASP A 4 -15.06 -13.94 -25.01
CA ASP A 4 -13.67 -14.38 -24.80
C ASP A 4 -13.43 -14.89 -23.37
N ALA A 5 -14.11 -14.32 -22.37
CA ALA A 5 -14.07 -14.80 -20.99
C ALA A 5 -14.50 -16.27 -20.80
N GLU A 6 -15.24 -16.87 -21.74
CA GLU A 6 -15.64 -18.28 -21.66
C GLU A 6 -14.50 -19.26 -21.99
N SER A 7 -13.39 -18.79 -22.57
CA SER A 7 -12.24 -19.64 -22.88
C SER A 7 -11.50 -20.09 -21.63
N GLY A 8 -11.53 -19.28 -20.57
CA GLY A 8 -10.68 -19.46 -19.38
C GLY A 8 -9.21 -19.13 -19.63
N ASP A 9 -8.86 -18.64 -20.82
CA ASP A 9 -7.52 -18.18 -21.15
C ASP A 9 -7.32 -16.78 -20.58
N PHE A 10 -6.47 -16.67 -19.56
CA PHE A 10 -6.19 -15.41 -18.86
C PHE A 10 -4.70 -15.31 -18.54
N THR A 11 -4.10 -14.17 -18.85
CA THR A 11 -2.67 -13.94 -18.67
C THR A 11 -2.41 -12.74 -17.74
N LEU A 12 -1.47 -12.93 -16.82
CA LEU A 12 -1.04 -11.89 -15.89
C LEU A 12 0.48 -11.79 -15.89
N VAL A 13 0.98 -10.56 -15.99
CA VAL A 13 2.39 -10.23 -15.74
C VAL A 13 2.45 -9.26 -14.56
N ALA A 14 3.33 -9.57 -13.61
CA ALA A 14 3.55 -8.77 -12.41
C ALA A 14 4.98 -8.26 -12.36
N GLY A 15 5.11 -6.94 -12.24
CA GLY A 15 6.33 -6.25 -11.81
C GLY A 15 6.34 -6.05 -10.29
N GLY A 16 7.55 -5.95 -9.74
CA GLY A 16 7.77 -5.56 -8.33
C GLY A 16 7.72 -4.04 -8.16
N ASP A 17 8.59 -3.52 -7.30
CA ASP A 17 8.64 -2.10 -6.96
C ASP A 17 9.08 -1.24 -8.16
N THR A 18 8.18 -0.36 -8.57
CA THR A 18 8.39 0.58 -9.66
C THR A 18 8.83 1.92 -9.11
N MET A 19 10.14 2.13 -9.13
CA MET A 19 10.75 3.42 -8.83
C MET A 19 11.11 4.15 -10.12
N ILE A 20 10.11 4.72 -10.79
CA ILE A 20 10.30 5.41 -12.07
C ILE A 20 10.67 6.87 -11.84
N THR A 21 11.86 7.29 -12.29
CA THR A 21 12.34 8.69 -12.17
C THR A 21 12.70 9.31 -13.51
N ARG A 22 12.60 8.55 -14.59
CA ARG A 22 12.99 8.95 -15.94
C ARG A 22 11.99 8.42 -16.96
N ARG A 23 11.93 9.12 -18.10
CA ARG A 23 11.20 8.67 -19.29
C ARG A 23 11.74 7.33 -19.77
N LEU A 24 10.84 6.38 -20.09
CA LEU A 24 11.18 5.05 -20.59
C LEU A 24 11.16 4.98 -22.12
N ARG A 25 10.33 5.81 -22.77
CA ARG A 25 10.16 5.83 -24.23
C ARG A 25 11.42 6.14 -25.05
N VAL A 26 12.49 6.61 -24.41
CA VAL A 26 13.78 6.88 -25.05
C VAL A 26 14.57 5.60 -25.36
N PHE A 27 14.33 4.52 -24.61
CA PHE A 27 15.02 3.24 -24.82
C PHE A 27 14.40 2.51 -26.02
N LYS A 28 15.27 2.05 -26.93
CA LYS A 28 14.92 1.44 -28.23
C LYS A 28 15.56 0.08 -28.45
N GLU A 29 16.39 -0.36 -27.52
CA GLU A 29 17.09 -1.63 -27.54
C GLU A 29 16.09 -2.79 -27.55
N ASP A 30 16.35 -3.82 -28.36
CA ASP A 30 15.40 -4.93 -28.54
C ASP A 30 15.09 -5.68 -27.25
N SER A 31 16.07 -5.77 -26.33
CA SER A 31 15.88 -6.34 -25.00
C SER A 31 14.89 -5.53 -24.16
N PHE A 32 14.96 -4.20 -24.22
CA PHE A 32 14.05 -3.32 -23.50
C PHE A 32 12.65 -3.33 -24.11
N LEU A 33 12.56 -3.28 -25.44
CA LEU A 33 11.28 -3.43 -26.15
C LEU A 33 10.68 -4.83 -25.95
N GLY A 34 11.51 -5.85 -25.70
CA GLY A 34 11.10 -7.18 -25.29
C GLY A 34 10.33 -7.17 -23.97
N LEU A 35 10.81 -6.42 -22.97
CA LEU A 35 10.09 -6.24 -21.70
C LEU A 35 8.74 -5.56 -21.92
N LYS A 36 8.68 -4.53 -22.76
CA LYS A 36 7.42 -3.88 -23.13
C LYS A 36 6.44 -4.85 -23.77
N ARG A 37 6.90 -5.67 -24.73
CA ARG A 37 6.07 -6.71 -25.37
C ARG A 37 5.54 -7.72 -24.34
N LEU A 38 6.40 -8.18 -23.43
CA LEU A 38 6.00 -9.09 -22.34
C LEU A 38 4.81 -8.56 -21.54
N PHE A 39 4.84 -7.27 -21.15
CA PHE A 39 3.67 -6.67 -20.50
C PHE A 39 2.49 -6.53 -21.46
N GLN A 40 2.70 -5.96 -22.65
CA GLN A 40 1.60 -5.65 -23.57
C GLN A 40 0.80 -6.87 -24.06
N ASP A 41 1.44 -8.03 -24.12
CA ASP A 41 0.81 -9.29 -24.55
C ASP A 41 -0.06 -9.94 -23.46
N ALA A 42 -0.08 -9.38 -22.24
CA ALA A 42 -0.88 -9.88 -21.12
C ALA A 42 -2.17 -9.08 -20.87
N ASP A 43 -3.19 -9.73 -20.32
CA ASP A 43 -4.48 -9.10 -20.00
C ASP A 43 -4.37 -8.20 -18.75
N VAL A 44 -3.67 -8.70 -17.72
CA VAL A 44 -3.36 -7.95 -16.49
C VAL A 44 -1.87 -7.68 -16.37
N ARG A 45 -1.54 -6.41 -16.17
CA ARG A 45 -0.19 -5.85 -16.30
C ARG A 45 0.06 -5.01 -15.06
N PHE A 46 0.43 -5.72 -14.00
CA PHE A 46 0.49 -5.21 -12.64
C PHE A 46 1.88 -4.70 -12.28
N THR A 47 1.95 -3.67 -11.44
CA THR A 47 3.19 -3.32 -10.72
C THR A 47 2.93 -2.65 -9.38
N ASN A 48 3.91 -2.65 -8.47
CA ASN A 48 3.83 -1.87 -7.24
C ASN A 48 4.37 -0.45 -7.49
N LEU A 49 3.53 0.58 -7.35
CA LEU A 49 3.95 1.97 -7.51
C LEU A 49 4.56 2.48 -6.19
N GLU A 50 5.87 2.31 -6.07
CA GLU A 50 6.66 2.55 -4.86
C GLU A 50 6.98 4.03 -4.62
N MET A 51 6.31 4.95 -5.32
CA MET A 51 6.57 6.39 -5.26
C MET A 51 5.27 7.19 -5.34
N LEU A 52 5.21 8.34 -4.67
CA LEU A 52 4.13 9.29 -4.85
C LEU A 52 4.36 10.13 -6.11
N MET A 53 3.33 10.25 -6.95
CA MET A 53 3.38 11.03 -8.18
C MET A 53 3.03 12.49 -7.86
N HIS A 54 4.02 13.39 -7.86
CA HIS A 54 3.86 14.81 -7.55
C HIS A 54 5.09 15.64 -7.99
N GLU A 55 5.00 16.97 -7.91
CA GLU A 55 6.06 17.90 -8.33
C GLU A 55 6.92 18.45 -7.17
N PHE A 56 6.93 17.74 -6.03
CA PHE A 56 7.65 18.11 -4.81
C PHE A 56 7.14 19.41 -4.19
N GLU A 57 5.85 19.71 -4.38
CA GLU A 57 5.19 20.86 -3.79
C GLU A 57 4.92 20.69 -2.28
N HIS A 58 5.14 19.47 -1.74
CA HIS A 58 4.97 19.13 -0.34
C HIS A 58 6.30 18.88 0.35
N SER A 59 6.39 19.24 1.64
CA SER A 59 7.51 18.81 2.48
C SER A 59 7.31 17.35 2.93
N PRO A 60 8.39 16.61 3.24
CA PRO A 60 8.29 15.30 3.83
C PRO A 60 7.36 15.25 5.06
N GLY A 61 6.52 14.21 5.13
CA GLY A 61 5.48 14.05 6.15
C GLY A 61 5.98 13.58 7.51
N ALA A 62 7.23 13.11 7.58
CA ALA A 62 7.91 12.72 8.80
C ALA A 62 9.43 12.92 8.66
N ALA A 63 10.15 12.95 9.79
CA ALA A 63 11.61 12.97 9.79
C ALA A 63 12.17 11.55 9.68
N GLY A 64 13.29 11.41 8.96
CA GLY A 64 14.02 10.14 8.79
C GLY A 64 13.57 9.34 7.56
N GLY A 65 14.51 8.59 6.99
CA GLY A 65 14.28 7.75 5.80
C GLY A 65 14.54 8.46 4.46
N THR A 66 14.24 7.74 3.38
CA THR A 66 14.25 8.26 2.00
C THR A 66 12.83 8.62 1.61
N PHE A 67 12.64 9.83 1.09
CA PHE A 67 11.34 10.28 0.56
C PHE A 67 11.32 10.07 -0.94
N THR A 68 10.35 9.29 -1.41
CA THR A 68 10.25 8.86 -2.80
C THR A 68 9.12 9.63 -3.48
N GLY A 69 9.49 10.37 -4.52
CA GLY A 69 8.57 11.14 -5.34
C GLY A 69 8.96 11.02 -6.81
N SER A 70 7.96 11.04 -7.69
CA SER A 70 8.17 11.00 -9.13
C SER A 70 7.28 12.02 -9.83
N ASP A 71 7.82 12.62 -10.90
CA ASP A 71 7.08 13.53 -11.76
C ASP A 71 5.81 12.82 -12.31
N PRO A 72 4.61 13.40 -12.16
CA PRO A 72 3.36 12.80 -12.63
C PRO A 72 3.37 12.36 -14.09
N LYS A 73 4.17 13.00 -14.95
CA LYS A 73 4.32 12.61 -16.37
C LYS A 73 4.82 11.17 -16.54
N ASN A 74 5.51 10.61 -15.54
CA ASN A 74 6.00 9.24 -15.60
C ASN A 74 4.87 8.21 -15.51
N LEU A 75 3.65 8.58 -15.09
CA LEU A 75 2.47 7.70 -15.22
C LEU A 75 2.23 7.31 -16.69
N LYS A 76 2.38 8.27 -17.62
CA LYS A 76 2.27 8.01 -19.07
C LYS A 76 3.37 7.10 -19.61
N GLU A 77 4.50 6.98 -18.90
CA GLU A 77 5.56 6.05 -19.25
C GLU A 77 5.25 4.63 -18.78
N LEU A 78 4.55 4.47 -17.65
CA LEU A 78 4.02 3.17 -17.19
C LEU A 78 2.91 2.67 -18.12
N GLU A 79 1.98 3.55 -18.50
CA GLU A 79 0.96 3.24 -19.52
C GLU A 79 1.61 2.85 -20.85
N TRP A 80 2.65 3.58 -21.29
CA TRP A 80 3.38 3.23 -22.50
C TRP A 80 4.08 1.88 -22.40
N LEU A 81 4.65 1.53 -21.24
CA LEU A 81 5.23 0.20 -21.00
C LEU A 81 4.17 -0.90 -21.07
N GLY A 82 2.89 -0.55 -20.89
CA GLY A 82 1.75 -1.44 -20.95
C GLY A 82 1.14 -1.70 -19.58
N ILE A 83 1.58 -1.08 -18.49
CA ILE A 83 0.95 -1.29 -17.18
C ILE A 83 -0.51 -0.80 -17.22
N ASN A 84 -1.41 -1.54 -16.59
CA ASN A 84 -2.82 -1.16 -16.43
C ASN A 84 -3.35 -1.25 -15.00
N LEU A 85 -2.55 -1.81 -14.08
CA LEU A 85 -2.95 -2.05 -12.70
C LEU A 85 -1.79 -1.71 -11.75
N VAL A 86 -2.00 -0.85 -10.76
CA VAL A 86 -0.96 -0.45 -9.81
C VAL A 86 -1.37 -0.59 -8.34
N SER A 87 -0.49 -1.18 -7.53
CA SER A 87 -0.60 -1.13 -6.08
C SER A 87 -0.04 0.19 -5.56
N CYS A 88 -0.73 0.83 -4.62
CA CYS A 88 -0.29 2.08 -4.00
C CYS A 88 -0.10 1.97 -2.48
N ALA A 89 -0.43 0.85 -1.84
CA ALA A 89 -0.09 0.60 -0.44
C ALA A 89 1.30 -0.04 -0.32
N ASN A 90 2.25 0.71 0.21
CA ASN A 90 3.62 0.31 0.52
C ASN A 90 4.16 1.20 1.64
N ASN A 91 5.45 1.07 1.98
CA ASN A 91 6.08 1.89 3.02
C ASN A 91 6.24 3.36 2.62
N HIS A 92 6.22 3.66 1.32
CA HIS A 92 6.43 5.00 0.76
C HIS A 92 5.14 5.77 0.45
N SER A 93 3.96 5.14 0.62
CA SER A 93 2.65 5.73 0.35
C SER A 93 2.36 7.04 1.11
N TYR A 94 3.15 7.38 2.12
CA TYR A 94 2.91 8.52 3.00
C TYR A 94 4.14 9.42 3.19
N ASP A 95 5.15 9.29 2.32
CA ASP A 95 6.41 10.05 2.44
C ASP A 95 6.22 11.56 2.52
N TYR A 96 5.16 12.08 1.89
CA TYR A 96 4.82 13.51 1.83
C TYR A 96 3.51 13.84 2.55
N GLY A 97 3.14 12.99 3.53
CA GLY A 97 1.96 13.19 4.37
C GLY A 97 0.64 13.14 3.62
N GLU A 98 -0.42 13.66 4.24
CA GLU A 98 -1.78 13.67 3.68
C GLU A 98 -1.84 14.39 2.33
N ALA A 99 -1.12 15.51 2.21
CA ALA A 99 -1.11 16.31 0.98
C ALA A 99 -0.46 15.54 -0.18
N GLY A 100 0.65 14.84 0.06
CA GLY A 100 1.28 13.96 -0.92
C GLY A 100 0.39 12.81 -1.37
N VAL A 101 -0.32 12.17 -0.44
CA VAL A 101 -1.33 11.13 -0.77
C VAL A 101 -2.40 11.71 -1.70
N LEU A 102 -2.94 12.88 -1.36
CA LEU A 102 -4.01 13.51 -2.11
C LEU A 102 -3.57 13.95 -3.51
N THR A 103 -2.38 14.54 -3.66
CA THR A 103 -1.81 14.87 -4.97
C THR A 103 -1.63 13.59 -5.80
N ASN A 104 -1.05 12.54 -5.22
CA ASN A 104 -0.83 11.27 -5.92
C ASN A 104 -2.16 10.67 -6.42
N LEU A 105 -3.19 10.66 -5.57
CA LEU A 105 -4.53 10.19 -5.96
C LEU A 105 -5.14 11.04 -7.08
N ALA A 106 -4.91 12.36 -7.10
CA ALA A 106 -5.39 13.22 -8.17
C ALA A 106 -4.73 12.86 -9.51
N HIS A 107 -3.41 12.67 -9.54
CA HIS A 107 -2.71 12.29 -10.76
C HIS A 107 -3.03 10.87 -11.24
N LEU A 108 -3.20 9.92 -10.32
CA LEU A 108 -3.64 8.56 -10.65
C LEU A 108 -5.04 8.54 -11.25
N ARG A 109 -5.97 9.34 -10.71
CA ARG A 109 -7.33 9.48 -11.27
C ARG A 109 -7.33 10.05 -12.69
N ASP A 110 -6.36 10.89 -13.02
CA ASP A 110 -6.23 11.49 -14.35
C ASP A 110 -5.38 10.62 -15.31
N SER A 111 -4.98 9.42 -14.87
CA SER A 111 -4.28 8.39 -15.66
C SER A 111 -5.21 7.26 -16.12
N ASP A 112 -4.74 6.43 -17.04
CA ASP A 112 -5.47 5.26 -17.53
C ASP A 112 -5.19 3.99 -16.67
N LEU A 113 -4.48 4.15 -15.55
CA LEU A 113 -4.13 3.07 -14.64
C LEU A 113 -5.25 2.83 -13.63
N VAL A 114 -5.66 1.57 -13.46
CA VAL A 114 -6.45 1.16 -12.30
C VAL A 114 -5.51 1.07 -11.10
N TYR A 115 -5.92 1.63 -9.95
CA TYR A 115 -5.09 1.65 -8.74
C TYR A 115 -5.88 1.24 -7.49
N ALA A 116 -5.17 0.78 -6.46
CA ALA A 116 -5.75 0.46 -5.17
C ALA A 116 -4.73 0.63 -4.04
N GLY A 117 -5.22 0.73 -2.79
CA GLY A 117 -4.39 0.65 -1.58
C GLY A 117 -4.10 1.99 -0.89
N THR A 118 -4.41 3.12 -1.52
CA THR A 118 -4.45 4.44 -0.86
C THR A 118 -5.78 5.12 -1.12
N GLY A 119 -6.19 6.01 -0.22
CA GLY A 119 -7.47 6.70 -0.34
C GLY A 119 -7.56 7.92 0.55
N ARG A 120 -8.61 8.72 0.37
CA ARG A 120 -8.89 9.93 1.18
C ARG A 120 -9.35 9.58 2.60
N ASN A 121 -9.71 8.32 2.83
CA ASN A 121 -10.11 7.74 4.09
C ASN A 121 -9.91 6.22 4.03
N LEU A 122 -10.13 5.52 5.16
CA LEU A 122 -9.92 4.07 5.24
C LEU A 122 -10.84 3.26 4.31
N SER A 123 -12.08 3.70 4.09
CA SER A 123 -13.00 3.01 3.19
C SER A 123 -12.51 3.04 1.75
N GLU A 124 -11.99 4.18 1.29
CA GLU A 124 -11.40 4.32 -0.04
C GLU A 124 -10.09 3.54 -0.16
N ALA A 125 -9.21 3.61 0.85
CA ALA A 125 -7.94 2.89 0.81
C ALA A 125 -8.15 1.36 0.71
N ARG A 126 -9.21 0.84 1.34
CA ARG A 126 -9.61 -0.58 1.29
C ARG A 126 -10.39 -0.98 0.06
N ALA A 127 -10.90 -0.02 -0.71
CA ALA A 127 -11.70 -0.33 -1.88
C ALA A 127 -10.81 -1.00 -2.92
N PRO A 128 -11.29 -2.08 -3.57
CA PRO A 128 -10.58 -2.65 -4.70
C PRO A 128 -10.61 -1.71 -5.90
N GLY A 129 -9.51 -1.69 -6.66
CA GLY A 129 -9.50 -1.18 -8.03
C GLY A 129 -10.01 -2.27 -8.97
N TYR A 130 -10.92 -1.96 -9.88
CA TYR A 130 -11.46 -2.92 -10.83
C TYR A 130 -10.94 -2.66 -12.24
N LEU A 131 -10.36 -3.69 -12.86
CA LEU A 131 -9.91 -3.69 -14.24
C LEU A 131 -10.82 -4.63 -15.04
N ASP A 132 -11.46 -4.09 -16.08
CA ASP A 132 -12.23 -4.86 -17.06
C ASP A 132 -11.34 -5.26 -18.23
N THR A 133 -11.33 -6.54 -18.57
CA THR A 133 -10.67 -7.10 -19.77
C THR A 133 -11.66 -7.96 -20.57
N PRO A 134 -11.38 -8.26 -21.86
CA PRO A 134 -12.19 -9.21 -22.62
C PRO A 134 -12.34 -10.59 -21.96
N GLN A 135 -11.36 -11.00 -21.16
CA GLN A 135 -11.28 -12.28 -20.44
C GLN A 135 -11.98 -12.24 -19.07
N GLY A 136 -12.37 -11.07 -18.58
CA GLY A 136 -13.11 -10.92 -17.34
C GLY A 136 -12.73 -9.67 -16.53
N ARG A 137 -13.33 -9.55 -15.34
CA ARG A 137 -13.05 -8.45 -14.41
C ARG A 137 -12.08 -8.90 -13.32
N VAL A 138 -11.04 -8.11 -13.09
CA VAL A 138 -10.04 -8.34 -12.03
C VAL A 138 -10.14 -7.24 -10.98
N ALA A 139 -10.12 -7.64 -9.70
CA ALA A 139 -10.11 -6.73 -8.57
C ALA A 139 -8.72 -6.72 -7.92
N LEU A 140 -8.08 -5.56 -7.83
CA LEU A 140 -6.87 -5.37 -7.04
C LEU A 140 -7.24 -4.89 -5.64
N ILE A 141 -6.86 -5.67 -4.63
CA ILE A 141 -6.81 -5.23 -3.23
C ILE A 141 -5.35 -5.05 -2.87
N SER A 142 -4.96 -3.81 -2.54
CA SER A 142 -3.59 -3.48 -2.15
C SER A 142 -3.56 -3.12 -0.66
N ALA A 143 -2.59 -3.69 0.06
CA ALA A 143 -2.37 -3.45 1.47
C ALA A 143 -0.88 -3.58 1.82
N SER A 144 -0.42 -2.88 2.85
CA SER A 144 0.97 -2.97 3.34
C SER A 144 1.02 -3.40 4.80
N SER A 145 1.99 -4.24 5.15
CA SER A 145 2.36 -4.58 6.54
C SER A 145 3.52 -3.74 7.08
N THR A 146 4.20 -2.99 6.21
CA THR A 146 5.38 -2.19 6.54
C THR A 146 5.11 -0.75 6.17
N PHE A 147 4.89 0.10 7.18
CA PHE A 147 4.54 1.51 6.99
C PHE A 147 4.74 2.29 8.29
N SER A 148 4.83 3.61 8.21
CA SER A 148 4.79 4.46 9.40
C SER A 148 3.35 4.52 9.95
N GLU A 149 3.17 4.46 11.27
CA GLU A 149 1.83 4.47 11.89
C GLU A 149 0.99 5.71 11.48
N SER A 150 1.68 6.84 11.21
CA SER A 150 1.06 8.06 10.68
C SER A 150 0.50 7.89 9.27
N GLY A 151 1.02 6.98 8.45
CA GLY A 151 0.58 6.75 7.08
C GLY A 151 -0.69 5.92 6.92
N ARG A 152 -1.22 5.35 8.00
CA ARG A 152 -2.46 4.58 7.96
C ARG A 152 -3.67 5.47 7.63
N ALA A 153 -4.45 5.08 6.63
CA ALA A 153 -5.76 5.70 6.39
C ALA A 153 -6.70 5.50 7.59
N LEU A 154 -7.47 6.52 7.96
CA LEU A 154 -8.43 6.45 9.08
C LEU A 154 -9.86 6.62 8.59
N ASP A 155 -10.78 6.00 9.32
CA ASP A 155 -12.21 6.12 9.07
C ASP A 155 -12.68 7.56 9.25
N GLN A 156 -13.63 7.95 8.40
CA GLN A 156 -14.39 9.18 8.60
C GLN A 156 -15.50 8.96 9.63
N ARG A 157 -15.95 10.05 10.24
CA ARG A 157 -17.17 10.11 11.07
C ARG A 157 -18.14 11.11 10.44
N PRO A 158 -19.44 11.09 10.80
CA PRO A 158 -20.41 12.04 10.24
C PRO A 158 -20.00 13.52 10.37
N ASP A 159 -19.24 13.86 11.40
CA ASP A 159 -18.79 15.20 11.76
C ASP A 159 -17.32 15.49 11.38
N ILE A 160 -16.53 14.47 10.99
CA ILE A 160 -15.08 14.61 10.77
C ILE A 160 -14.66 13.82 9.53
N LYS A 161 -13.93 14.48 8.62
CA LYS A 161 -13.31 13.82 7.45
C LYS A 161 -12.38 12.70 7.87
N GLY A 162 -12.32 11.62 7.09
CA GLY A 162 -11.33 10.58 7.28
C GLY A 162 -9.91 11.10 7.02
N ARG A 163 -8.91 10.36 7.47
CA ARG A 163 -7.51 10.71 7.21
C ARG A 163 -7.02 10.00 5.95
N PRO A 164 -6.48 10.72 4.96
CA PRO A 164 -5.82 10.12 3.81
C PRO A 164 -4.66 9.22 4.23
N GLY A 165 -4.43 8.15 3.48
CA GLY A 165 -3.32 7.24 3.75
C GLY A 165 -3.49 5.90 3.05
N LEU A 166 -2.69 4.93 3.48
CA LEU A 166 -2.66 3.59 2.92
C LEU A 166 -3.56 2.60 3.68
N ASN A 167 -3.91 1.51 3.00
CA ASN A 167 -4.59 0.35 3.56
C ASN A 167 -3.60 -0.52 4.32
N ALA A 168 -3.55 -0.33 5.63
CA ALA A 168 -2.72 -1.14 6.51
C ALA A 168 -3.27 -2.58 6.64
N LEU A 169 -2.42 -3.57 6.37
CA LEU A 169 -2.67 -4.95 6.79
C LEU A 169 -2.65 -4.98 8.31
N ARG A 170 -3.76 -5.43 8.91
CA ARG A 170 -3.89 -5.53 10.37
C ARG A 170 -3.66 -6.98 10.76
N PHE A 171 -2.63 -7.21 11.57
CA PHE A 171 -2.38 -8.50 12.20
C PHE A 171 -2.33 -8.33 13.71
N SER A 172 -2.47 -9.44 14.42
CA SER A 172 -2.16 -9.55 15.85
C SER A 172 -0.97 -10.50 15.98
N GLU A 173 -0.01 -10.13 16.80
CA GLU A 173 1.18 -10.93 17.03
C GLU A 173 1.10 -11.54 18.42
N THR A 174 1.36 -12.84 18.51
CA THR A 174 1.41 -13.59 19.76
C THR A 174 2.76 -14.31 19.81
N HIS A 175 3.52 -14.05 20.88
CA HIS A 175 4.78 -14.73 21.13
C HIS A 175 4.54 -15.82 22.16
N THR A 176 4.86 -17.06 21.81
CA THR A 176 4.76 -18.22 22.72
C THR A 176 6.15 -18.64 23.16
N VAL A 177 6.34 -18.80 24.47
CA VAL A 177 7.59 -19.23 25.09
C VAL A 177 7.30 -20.30 26.14
N ASP A 178 8.32 -21.02 26.62
CA ASP A 178 8.15 -21.95 27.73
C ASP A 178 7.85 -21.20 29.05
N ARG A 179 7.35 -21.95 30.04
CA ARG A 179 6.94 -21.39 31.34
C ARG A 179 8.07 -20.62 32.04
N THR A 180 9.30 -21.12 31.97
CA THR A 180 10.46 -20.50 32.63
C THR A 180 10.75 -19.15 31.99
N ALA A 181 10.81 -19.11 30.66
CA ALA A 181 11.02 -17.87 29.92
C ALA A 181 9.89 -16.86 30.15
N PHE A 182 8.63 -17.31 30.19
CA PHE A 182 7.48 -16.46 30.46
C PHE A 182 7.54 -15.80 31.85
N ASP A 183 7.83 -16.59 32.89
CA ASP A 183 7.95 -16.08 34.26
C ASP A 183 9.10 -15.07 34.38
N GLU A 184 10.23 -15.31 33.70
CA GLU A 184 11.35 -14.35 33.65
C GLU A 184 11.00 -13.06 32.91
N LEU A 185 10.35 -13.14 31.75
CA LEU A 185 9.87 -11.97 31.02
C LEU A 185 8.91 -11.14 31.88
N ARG A 186 8.00 -11.79 32.62
CA ARG A 186 7.07 -11.12 33.54
C ARG A 186 7.80 -10.45 34.72
N ARG A 187 8.81 -11.12 35.28
CA ARG A 187 9.67 -10.56 36.34
C ARG A 187 10.41 -9.31 35.86
N ILE A 188 11.03 -9.38 34.69
CA ILE A 188 11.74 -8.26 34.06
C ILE A 188 10.76 -7.11 33.77
N SER A 189 9.62 -7.41 33.14
CA SER A 189 8.57 -6.43 32.83
C SER A 189 8.09 -5.68 34.07
N SER A 190 7.86 -6.42 35.17
CA SER A 190 7.47 -5.84 36.46
C SER A 190 8.58 -4.98 37.07
N GLY A 191 9.83 -5.46 37.06
CA GLY A 191 10.99 -4.74 37.60
C GLY A 191 11.31 -3.44 36.84
N LEU A 192 11.00 -3.39 35.54
CA LEU A 192 11.09 -2.19 34.72
C LEU A 192 9.85 -1.28 34.82
N GLY A 193 8.81 -1.70 35.56
CA GLY A 193 7.55 -0.97 35.70
C GLY A 193 6.64 -1.00 34.48
N LEU A 194 6.92 -1.86 33.49
CA LEU A 194 6.13 -1.97 32.26
C LEU A 194 4.72 -2.50 32.52
N GLU A 195 4.54 -3.38 33.52
CA GLU A 195 3.21 -3.87 33.91
C GLU A 195 2.31 -2.75 34.45
N ALA A 196 2.86 -1.85 35.28
CA ALA A 196 2.13 -0.68 35.77
C ALA A 196 1.73 0.26 34.61
N LEU A 197 2.59 0.40 33.59
CA LEU A 197 2.29 1.16 32.38
C LEU A 197 1.18 0.48 31.55
N LYS A 198 1.24 -0.85 31.36
CA LYS A 198 0.17 -1.61 30.68
C LYS A 198 -1.17 -1.42 31.39
N ASP A 199 -1.21 -1.55 32.71
CA ASP A 199 -2.42 -1.37 33.52
C ASP A 199 -2.99 0.05 33.45
N ALA A 200 -2.11 1.06 33.52
CA ALA A 200 -2.53 2.43 33.30
C ALA A 200 -3.15 2.60 31.91
N GLN A 201 -2.52 2.08 30.85
CA GLN A 201 -3.07 2.14 29.50
C GLN A 201 -4.41 1.40 29.35
N ARG A 202 -4.58 0.25 30.00
CA ARG A 202 -5.85 -0.53 29.99
C ARG A 202 -7.02 0.24 30.58
N ARG A 203 -6.79 1.17 31.52
CA ARG A 203 -7.84 2.02 32.10
C ARG A 203 -8.36 3.08 31.13
N PHE A 204 -7.53 3.55 30.20
CA PHE A 204 -7.86 4.64 29.29
C PHE A 204 -8.18 4.19 27.86
N LYS A 205 -7.67 3.02 27.44
CA LYS A 205 -7.91 2.48 26.09
C LYS A 205 -9.11 1.54 26.07
N PRO A 206 -9.83 1.42 24.93
CA PRO A 206 -10.89 0.43 24.77
C PRO A 206 -10.42 -1.00 25.07
N LYS A 207 -11.34 -1.83 25.58
CA LYS A 207 -11.06 -3.25 25.90
C LYS A 207 -10.43 -3.97 24.69
N GLY A 208 -9.39 -4.76 24.94
CA GLY A 208 -8.65 -5.51 23.92
C GLY A 208 -7.60 -4.71 23.13
N LYS A 209 -7.41 -3.42 23.41
CA LYS A 209 -6.34 -2.62 22.76
C LYS A 209 -4.94 -2.83 23.34
N VAL A 210 -4.85 -3.20 24.60
CA VAL A 210 -3.60 -3.62 25.24
C VAL A 210 -3.72 -5.12 25.45
N PRO A 211 -2.88 -5.95 24.81
CA PRO A 211 -2.92 -7.40 24.96
C PRO A 211 -2.80 -7.85 26.42
N GLU A 212 -3.41 -8.99 26.72
CA GLU A 212 -3.28 -9.68 28.00
C GLU A 212 -2.30 -10.84 27.83
N ASP A 213 -1.44 -11.03 28.83
CA ASP A 213 -0.56 -12.20 28.86
C ASP A 213 -1.42 -13.40 29.32
N THR A 214 -1.34 -14.52 28.60
CA THR A 214 -2.16 -15.71 28.84
C THR A 214 -1.28 -16.91 29.17
N ASP A 215 -1.75 -17.78 30.08
CA ASP A 215 -1.09 -19.07 30.40
C ASP A 215 -1.38 -20.17 29.34
N THR A 216 -2.15 -19.85 28.30
CA THR A 216 -2.57 -20.77 27.22
C THR A 216 -1.61 -20.77 26.04
#